data_AF-A0A2K5L514-F1
#
_entry.id   AF-A0A2K5L514-F1
#
_cell.length_a   1.000
_cell.length_b   1.000
_cell.length_c   1.000
_cell.angle_alpha   90.00
_cell.angle_beta   90.00
_cell.angle_gamma   90.00
#
_symmetry.space_group_name_H-M   'P 1'
#
loop_
_entity.id
_entity.type
_entity.pdbx_description
1 polymer ?
#
loop_
_entity_poly.entity_id
_entity_poly.type
_entity_poly.pdbx_seq_one_letter_code
_entity_poly.pdbx_strand_id
1 'polypeptide(L)'
;MHLIGRSREQLKLLGDYLGLCRSGALKELSKRLNHRDYLLESPHRFSVADLQQIADGVYEGFLKALIEFASQHVYHCDLCTQRGFICQICRHHDIIFPFEFDTTVRCAECKTVFHQSCQAVVKKGCPRCARRRKYQEQNVFA
;
A
#
# COMPACT_ATOMS: atom_id res chain seq x y z
N MET A 1 -13.90 -13.75 -4.20
CA MET A 1 -13.53 -13.23 -2.86
C MET A 1 -12.06 -12.82 -2.73
N HIS A 2 -11.07 -13.65 -3.09
CA HIS A 2 -9.65 -13.28 -2.94
C HIS A 2 -9.25 -12.00 -3.68
N LEU A 3 -9.73 -11.80 -4.92
CA LEU A 3 -9.47 -10.59 -5.71
C LEU A 3 -10.02 -9.32 -5.04
N ILE A 4 -11.26 -9.37 -4.55
CA ILE A 4 -11.88 -8.25 -3.81
C ILE A 4 -11.06 -7.90 -2.56
N GLY A 5 -10.65 -8.90 -1.77
CA GLY A 5 -9.81 -8.69 -0.60
C GLY A 5 -8.50 -7.98 -0.96
N ARG A 6 -7.83 -8.43 -2.03
CA ARG A 6 -6.61 -7.82 -2.56
C ARG A 6 -6.84 -6.36 -2.99
N SER A 7 -7.89 -6.09 -3.77
CA SER A 7 -8.23 -4.73 -4.21
C SER A 7 -8.53 -3.80 -3.03
N ARG A 8 -9.21 -4.30 -1.99
CA ARG A 8 -9.48 -3.51 -0.77
C ARG A 8 -8.20 -3.22 0.02
N GLU A 9 -7.28 -4.17 0.13
CA GLU A 9 -5.97 -3.92 0.75
C GLU A 9 -5.17 -2.88 -0.04
N GLN A 10 -5.22 -2.97 -1.38
CA GLN A 10 -4.59 -1.99 -2.27
C GLN A 10 -5.16 -0.59 -2.06
N LEU A 11 -6.49 -0.46 -2.03
CA LEU A 11 -7.17 0.80 -1.79
C LEU A 11 -6.83 1.38 -0.41
N LYS A 12 -6.75 0.54 0.63
CA LYS A 12 -6.35 0.96 1.98
C LYS A 12 -4.94 1.57 1.97
N LEU A 13 -3.98 0.91 1.32
CA LEU A 13 -2.61 1.42 1.22
C LEU A 13 -2.55 2.72 0.44
N LEU A 14 -3.32 2.85 -0.65
CA LEU A 14 -3.46 4.13 -1.36
C LEU A 14 -4.04 5.20 -0.45
N GLY A 15 -5.10 4.89 0.31
CA GLY A 15 -5.68 5.77 1.32
C GLY A 15 -4.67 6.32 2.32
N ASP A 16 -3.72 5.49 2.79
CA ASP A 16 -2.63 5.93 3.68
C ASP A 16 -1.76 7.04 3.04
N TYR A 17 -1.47 6.94 1.74
CA TYR A 17 -0.74 8.00 1.02
C TYR A 17 -1.56 9.28 0.89
N LEU A 18 -2.83 9.15 0.50
CA LEU A 18 -3.71 10.30 0.31
C LEU A 18 -4.00 11.02 1.64
N GLY A 19 -4.13 10.29 2.75
CA GLY A 19 -4.37 10.88 4.07
C GLY A 19 -3.20 11.71 4.62
N LEU A 20 -1.98 11.44 4.16
CA LEU A 20 -0.81 12.25 4.48
C LEU A 20 -0.52 13.32 3.41
N CYS A 21 -1.28 13.34 2.32
CA CYS A 21 -1.12 14.28 1.22
C CYS A 21 -1.96 15.56 1.47
N ARG A 22 -1.41 16.71 1.10
CA ARG A 22 -2.06 18.02 1.30
C ARG A 22 -2.78 18.56 0.05
N SER A 23 -2.84 17.76 -1.02
CA SER A 23 -3.47 18.11 -2.30
C SER A 23 -5.01 18.16 -2.26
N GLY A 24 -5.62 17.66 -1.18
CA GLY A 24 -7.07 17.45 -1.10
C GLY A 24 -7.57 16.18 -1.80
N ALA A 25 -6.67 15.36 -2.36
CA ALA A 25 -7.06 14.12 -3.04
C ALA A 25 -7.87 13.16 -2.15
N LEU A 26 -7.58 13.09 -0.84
CA LEU A 26 -8.36 12.28 0.08
C LEU A 26 -9.83 12.73 0.12
N LYS A 27 -10.10 14.04 0.15
CA LYS A 27 -11.47 14.58 0.17
C LYS A 27 -12.22 14.18 -1.11
N GLU A 28 -11.53 14.18 -2.24
CA GLU A 28 -12.11 13.76 -3.52
C GLU A 28 -12.35 12.24 -3.56
N LEU A 29 -11.45 11.44 -3.00
CA LEU A 29 -11.67 10.00 -2.83
C LEU A 29 -12.87 9.72 -1.91
N SER A 30 -13.01 10.42 -0.79
CA SER A 30 -14.13 10.25 0.16
C SER A 30 -15.50 10.51 -0.48
N LYS A 31 -15.61 11.50 -1.39
CA LYS A 31 -16.87 11.69 -2.16
C LYS A 31 -17.21 10.46 -3.00
N ARG A 32 -16.21 9.84 -3.63
CA ARG A 32 -16.37 8.64 -4.46
C ARG A 32 -16.68 7.39 -3.65
N LEU A 33 -16.20 7.34 -2.40
CA LEU A 33 -16.49 6.24 -1.47
C LEU A 33 -17.96 6.17 -1.06
N ASN A 34 -18.72 7.28 -1.18
CA ASN A 34 -20.16 7.31 -0.92
C ASN A 34 -20.54 6.71 0.45
N HIS A 35 -20.02 7.31 1.54
CA HIS A 35 -20.21 6.87 2.93
C HIS A 35 -19.56 5.53 3.30
N ARG A 36 -18.58 5.07 2.52
CA ARG A 36 -17.83 3.82 2.77
C ARG A 36 -16.40 4.07 3.24
N ASP A 37 -16.19 5.07 4.11
CA ASP A 37 -14.85 5.43 4.60
C ASP A 37 -14.14 4.27 5.34
N TYR A 38 -14.90 3.30 5.86
CA TYR A 38 -14.36 2.06 6.44
C TYR A 38 -13.47 1.26 5.48
N LEU A 39 -13.61 1.48 4.15
CA LEU A 39 -12.72 0.89 3.14
C LEU A 39 -11.27 1.35 3.29
N LEU A 40 -11.06 2.57 3.79
CA LEU A 40 -9.72 3.13 4.04
C LEU A 40 -9.18 2.76 5.43
N GLU A 41 -10.06 2.34 6.34
CA GLU A 41 -9.67 1.92 7.70
C GLU A 41 -9.29 0.44 7.76
N SER A 42 -10.13 -0.42 7.19
CA SER A 42 -9.98 -1.87 7.29
C SER A 42 -10.44 -2.59 6.01
N PRO A 43 -9.55 -3.33 5.34
CA PRO A 43 -9.91 -4.08 4.14
C PRO A 43 -10.84 -5.26 4.44
N HIS A 44 -11.01 -5.66 5.70
CA HIS A 44 -11.83 -6.80 6.12
C HIS A 44 -13.25 -6.44 6.57
N ARG A 45 -13.59 -5.15 6.68
CA ARG A 45 -14.92 -4.69 7.11
C ARG A 45 -15.89 -4.55 5.94
N PHE A 46 -16.95 -5.35 5.89
CA PHE A 46 -17.96 -5.27 4.83
C PHE A 46 -19.27 -4.73 5.38
N SER A 47 -19.94 -3.91 4.58
CA SER A 47 -21.37 -3.65 4.76
C SER A 47 -22.21 -4.73 4.07
N VAL A 48 -23.48 -4.87 4.45
CA VAL A 48 -24.41 -5.76 3.75
C VAL A 48 -24.59 -5.34 2.28
N ALA A 49 -24.57 -4.03 2.01
CA ALA A 49 -24.61 -3.50 0.65
C ALA A 49 -23.38 -3.91 -0.17
N ASP A 50 -22.19 -3.98 0.43
CA ASP A 50 -21.00 -4.51 -0.26
C ASP A 50 -21.23 -5.97 -0.65
N LEU A 51 -21.73 -6.80 0.28
CA LEU A 51 -21.96 -8.23 0.04
C LEU A 51 -22.98 -8.45 -1.09
N GLN A 52 -24.04 -7.63 -1.14
CA GLN A 52 -25.00 -7.66 -2.23
C GLN A 52 -24.32 -7.28 -3.56
N GLN A 53 -23.57 -6.17 -3.60
CA GLN A 53 -22.86 -5.75 -4.82
C GLN A 53 -21.81 -6.75 -5.30
N ILE A 54 -21.23 -7.53 -4.38
CA ILE A 54 -20.33 -8.64 -4.71
C ILE A 54 -21.10 -9.76 -5.38
N ALA A 55 -22.27 -10.14 -4.85
CA ALA A 55 -23.14 -11.14 -5.46
C ALA A 55 -23.63 -10.69 -6.85
N ASP A 56 -23.91 -9.40 -7.02
CA ASP A 56 -24.37 -8.80 -8.27
C ASP A 56 -23.21 -8.56 -9.27
N GLY A 57 -21.95 -8.80 -8.88
CA GLY A 57 -20.77 -8.64 -9.74
C GLY A 57 -20.34 -7.19 -10.02
N VAL A 58 -20.98 -6.19 -9.42
CA VAL A 58 -20.69 -4.76 -9.67
C VAL A 58 -19.61 -4.17 -8.75
N TYR A 59 -19.31 -4.85 -7.65
CA TYR A 59 -18.38 -4.34 -6.62
C TYR A 59 -16.94 -4.19 -7.10
N GLU A 60 -16.49 -5.07 -8.00
CA GLU A 60 -15.12 -5.03 -8.53
C GLU A 60 -14.87 -3.77 -9.37
N GLY A 61 -15.84 -3.38 -10.20
CA GLY A 61 -15.77 -2.15 -10.98
C GLY A 61 -15.70 -0.90 -10.09
N PHE A 62 -16.48 -0.88 -9.00
CA PHE A 62 -16.42 0.17 -7.99
C PHE A 62 -15.03 0.29 -7.35
N LEU A 63 -14.44 -0.81 -6.88
CA LEU A 63 -13.10 -0.79 -6.29
C LEU A 63 -12.03 -0.37 -7.31
N LYS A 64 -12.11 -0.89 -8.54
CA LYS A 64 -11.16 -0.56 -9.60
C LYS A 64 -11.12 0.95 -9.88
N ALA A 65 -12.28 1.59 -10.00
CA ALA A 65 -12.36 3.04 -10.23
C ALA A 65 -11.71 3.85 -9.09
N LEU A 66 -11.88 3.43 -7.83
CA LEU A 66 -11.26 4.09 -6.68
C LEU A 66 -9.74 3.91 -6.67
N ILE A 67 -9.27 2.69 -6.96
CA ILE A 67 -7.84 2.35 -7.03
C ILE A 67 -7.17 3.12 -8.16
N GLU A 68 -7.78 3.19 -9.35
CA GLU A 68 -7.27 3.96 -10.48
C GLU A 68 -7.13 5.44 -10.15
N PHE A 69 -8.16 6.05 -9.57
CA PHE A 69 -8.09 7.44 -9.12
C PHE A 69 -6.94 7.67 -8.13
N ALA A 70 -6.87 6.86 -7.08
CA ALA A 70 -5.91 7.05 -6.01
C ALA A 70 -4.47 6.75 -6.44
N SER A 71 -4.27 5.71 -7.25
CA SER A 71 -2.94 5.37 -7.80
C SER A 71 -2.44 6.42 -8.78
N GLN A 72 -3.30 6.91 -9.68
CA GLN A 72 -2.95 8.03 -10.57
C GLN A 72 -2.51 9.26 -9.80
N HIS A 73 -3.19 9.59 -8.69
CA HIS A 73 -2.73 10.67 -7.82
C HIS A 73 -1.36 10.39 -7.23
N VAL A 74 -1.13 9.20 -6.66
CA VAL A 74 0.15 8.86 -6.03
C VAL A 74 1.32 8.94 -7.01
N TYR A 75 1.16 8.41 -8.23
CA TYR A 75 2.22 8.43 -9.24
C TYR A 75 2.57 9.84 -9.74
N HIS A 76 1.61 10.77 -9.75
CA HIS A 76 1.78 12.12 -10.28
C HIS A 76 1.85 13.22 -9.21
N CYS A 77 2.02 12.86 -7.94
CA CYS A 77 2.09 13.80 -6.84
C CYS A 77 3.45 13.71 -6.13
N ASP A 78 4.25 14.78 -6.21
CA ASP A 78 5.58 14.84 -5.59
C ASP A 78 5.57 14.48 -4.09
N LEU A 79 4.55 14.94 -3.35
CA LEU A 79 4.40 14.63 -1.92
C LEU A 79 4.16 13.14 -1.64
N CYS A 80 3.46 12.44 -2.55
CA CYS A 80 3.22 11.02 -2.43
C CYS A 80 4.43 10.22 -2.91
N THR A 81 5.02 10.61 -4.03
CA THR A 81 6.20 9.99 -4.63
C THR A 81 7.42 10.02 -3.70
N GLN A 82 7.62 11.12 -2.95
CA GLN A 82 8.67 11.20 -1.92
C GLN A 82 8.51 10.20 -0.77
N ARG A 83 7.31 9.63 -0.57
CA ARG A 83 7.03 8.57 0.41
C ARG A 83 7.05 7.17 -0.19
N GLY A 84 7.38 7.04 -1.47
CA GLY A 84 7.71 5.76 -2.08
C GLY A 84 9.03 5.20 -1.55
N PHE A 85 9.43 4.05 -2.06
CA PHE A 85 10.62 3.35 -1.62
C PHE A 85 11.61 3.21 -2.77
N ILE A 86 12.90 3.24 -2.43
CA ILE A 86 13.96 2.75 -3.31
C ILE A 86 14.39 1.38 -2.80
N CYS A 87 14.44 0.39 -3.69
CA CYS A 87 14.83 -0.96 -3.31
C CYS A 87 16.31 -0.97 -2.86
N GLN A 88 16.57 -1.25 -1.57
CA GLN A 88 17.93 -1.21 -1.01
C GLN A 88 18.87 -2.32 -1.52
N ILE A 89 18.31 -3.32 -2.22
CA ILE A 89 19.04 -4.50 -2.72
C ILE A 89 19.61 -4.21 -4.11
N CYS A 90 18.74 -3.96 -5.10
CA CYS A 90 19.19 -3.66 -6.47
C CYS A 90 19.52 -2.19 -6.70
N ARG A 91 19.00 -1.27 -5.88
CA ARG A 91 19.23 0.19 -5.96
C ARG A 91 18.90 0.80 -7.33
N HIS A 92 18.02 0.17 -8.10
CA HIS A 92 17.39 0.84 -9.24
C HIS A 92 16.70 2.13 -8.77
N HIS A 93 16.76 3.16 -9.60
CA HIS A 93 16.25 4.50 -9.28
C HIS A 93 14.72 4.60 -9.33
N ASP A 94 14.04 3.53 -9.73
CA ASP A 94 12.60 3.47 -9.79
C ASP A 94 12.00 3.50 -8.37
N ILE A 95 11.00 4.37 -8.20
CA ILE A 95 10.26 4.48 -6.95
C ILE A 95 9.19 3.39 -6.96
N ILE A 96 9.20 2.55 -5.93
CA ILE A 96 8.24 1.46 -5.76
C ILE A 96 7.33 1.71 -4.58
N PHE A 97 6.13 1.16 -4.66
CA PHE A 97 5.07 1.42 -3.71
C PHE A 97 4.52 0.13 -3.10
N PRO A 98 4.06 0.17 -1.84
CA PRO A 98 3.54 -1.01 -1.17
C PRO A 98 2.24 -1.56 -1.78
N PHE A 99 1.52 -0.78 -2.58
CA PHE A 99 0.27 -1.18 -3.26
C PHE A 99 0.51 -1.85 -4.63
N GLU A 100 1.76 -1.99 -5.06
CA GLU A 100 2.16 -2.65 -6.31
C GLU A 100 2.45 -4.14 -6.05
N PHE A 101 1.41 -4.88 -5.69
CA PHE A 101 1.54 -6.25 -5.19
C PHE A 101 2.12 -7.27 -6.19
N ASP A 102 2.12 -6.97 -7.49
CA ASP A 102 2.65 -7.85 -8.53
C ASP A 102 4.17 -7.68 -8.73
N THR A 103 4.70 -6.50 -8.45
CA THR A 103 6.11 -6.13 -8.73
C THR A 103 6.93 -5.93 -7.46
N THR A 104 6.29 -5.91 -6.29
CA THR A 104 6.93 -5.62 -5.02
C THR A 104 6.63 -6.63 -3.92
N VAL A 105 7.54 -6.69 -2.95
CA VAL A 105 7.39 -7.45 -1.70
C VAL A 105 7.67 -6.54 -0.51
N ARG A 106 6.92 -6.75 0.58
CA ARG A 106 7.08 -6.00 1.82
C ARG A 106 7.70 -6.87 2.90
N CYS A 107 8.66 -6.32 3.62
CA CYS A 107 9.16 -6.97 4.83
C CYS A 107 8.04 -7.03 5.88
N ALA A 108 7.78 -8.22 6.44
CA ALA A 108 6.74 -8.44 7.43
C ALA A 108 6.97 -7.62 8.72
N GLU A 109 8.22 -7.41 9.12
CA GLU A 109 8.60 -6.69 10.34
C GLU A 109 8.63 -5.17 10.13
N CYS A 110 9.53 -4.67 9.27
CA CYS A 110 9.78 -3.24 9.13
C CYS A 110 8.98 -2.56 8.01
N LYS A 111 8.14 -3.30 7.29
CA LYS A 111 7.26 -2.83 6.21
C LYS A 111 7.97 -2.15 5.02
N THR A 112 9.31 -2.24 4.96
CA THR A 112 10.08 -1.74 3.81
C THR A 112 9.74 -2.53 2.56
N VAL A 113 9.62 -1.82 1.44
CA VAL A 113 9.26 -2.37 0.14
C VAL A 113 10.53 -2.68 -0.66
N PHE A 114 10.53 -3.81 -1.35
CA PHE A 114 11.58 -4.26 -2.26
C PHE A 114 10.95 -4.78 -3.54
N HIS A 115 11.70 -4.87 -4.64
CA HIS A 115 11.22 -5.55 -5.84
C HIS A 115 10.96 -7.03 -5.57
N GLN A 116 9.96 -7.58 -6.25
CA GLN A 116 9.64 -9.01 -6.23
C GLN A 116 10.84 -9.86 -6.67
N SER A 117 11.62 -9.40 -7.65
CA SER A 117 12.87 -10.04 -8.08
C SER A 117 13.95 -10.10 -6.98
N CYS A 118 13.89 -9.19 -5.99
CA CYS A 118 14.80 -9.15 -4.85
C CYS A 118 14.32 -9.97 -3.65
N GLN A 119 13.16 -10.63 -3.73
CA GLN A 119 12.52 -11.32 -2.61
C GLN A 119 13.40 -12.41 -1.98
N ALA A 120 14.20 -13.13 -2.78
CA ALA A 120 15.08 -14.19 -2.28
C ALA A 120 16.07 -13.69 -1.21
N VAL A 121 16.58 -12.46 -1.37
CA VAL A 121 17.48 -11.82 -0.38
C VAL A 121 16.68 -11.41 0.85
N VAL A 122 15.49 -10.83 0.67
CA VAL A 122 14.62 -10.43 1.79
C VAL A 122 14.24 -11.62 2.67
N LYS A 123 13.96 -12.78 2.07
CA LYS A 123 13.64 -14.04 2.78
C LYS A 123 14.81 -14.56 3.63
N LYS A 124 16.06 -14.40 3.15
CA LYS A 124 17.26 -14.74 3.93
C LYS A 124 17.50 -13.76 5.08
N GLY A 125 17.06 -12.52 4.92
CA GLY A 125 17.06 -11.52 5.97
C GLY A 125 16.90 -10.11 5.40
N CYS A 126 15.92 -9.36 5.91
CA CYS A 126 15.73 -7.98 5.48
C CYS A 126 16.96 -7.13 5.85
N PRO A 127 17.62 -6.45 4.88
CA PRO A 127 18.83 -5.67 5.15
C PRO A 127 18.58 -4.49 6.09
N ARG A 128 17.37 -3.91 6.06
CA ARG A 128 16.99 -2.84 6.98
C ARG A 128 16.81 -3.35 8.41
N CYS A 129 16.14 -4.50 8.60
CA CYS A 129 16.00 -5.11 9.92
C CYS A 129 17.37 -5.51 10.50
N ALA A 130 18.24 -6.11 9.68
CA ALA A 130 19.61 -6.45 10.09
C ALA A 130 20.39 -5.21 10.56
N ARG A 131 20.29 -4.10 9.83
CA ARG A 131 20.92 -2.83 10.23
C ARG A 131 20.35 -2.29 11.55
N ARG A 132 19.02 -2.33 11.73
CA ARG A 132 18.37 -1.89 12.97
C ARG A 132 18.82 -2.70 14.19
N ARG A 133 18.92 -4.03 14.06
CA ARG A 133 19.39 -4.91 15.14
C ARG A 133 20.83 -4.58 15.57
N LYS A 134 21.74 -4.38 14.59
CA LYS A 134 23.12 -3.97 14.89
C LYS A 134 23.21 -2.67 15.69
N TYR A 135 22.40 -1.66 15.37
CA TYR A 135 22.38 -0.41 16.13
C TYR A 135 21.80 -0.59 17.54
N GLN A 136 20.79 -1.45 17.70
CA GLN A 136 20.23 -1.76 19.01
C GLN A 136 21.25 -2.48 19.90
N GLU A 137 21.98 -3.45 19.35
CA GLU A 137 23.07 -4.14 20.06
C GLU A 137 24.15 -3.15 20.50
N GLN A 138 24.62 -2.27 19.61
CA GLN A 138 25.65 -1.27 19.93
C GLN A 138 25.22 -0.29 21.03
N ASN A 139 23.96 0.14 21.03
CA ASN A 139 23.44 1.04 22.07
C ASN A 139 23.22 0.37 23.43
N VAL A 140 23.19 -0.96 23.50
CA VAL A 140 23.08 -1.71 24.78
C VAL A 140 24.46 -1.85 25.46
N PHE A 141 25.55 -1.75 24.69
CA PHE A 141 26.92 -1.82 25.20
C PHE A 141 27.58 -0.44 25.39
N ALA A 142 26.83 0.64 25.17
CA ALA A 142 27.22 2.03 25.42
C ALA A 142 26.50 2.56 26.65
#